data_AF-A0A966IHP1-F1
#
_entry.id   AF-A0A966IHP1-F1
#
_cell.length_a   1.000
_cell.length_b   1.000
_cell.length_c   1.000
_cell.angle_alpha   90.00
_cell.angle_beta   90.00
_cell.angle_gamma   90.00
#
_symmetry.space_group_name_H-M   'P 1'
#
loop_
_entity.id
_entity.type
_entity.pdbx_description
1 polymer ?
#
loop_
_entity_poly.entity_id
_entity_poly.type
_entity_poly.pdbx_seq_one_letter_code
_entity_poly.pdbx_strand_id
1 'polypeptide(L)'
;ISLGAKVLSDANAIIICANPEPSHLQRIKKELAGRGIEVIQIPNAKGKVDLPKLFSYLAKEREINEVHVEAGYKLNGSLIREGCVDELLIYQAPCLLGEGLGMVNIGPLQELSQRDSWRIVEHTLIGDDLRIRALRR
;
A
#
# COMPACT_ATOMS: atom_id res chain seq x y z
N ILE A 1 -4.92 10.55 9.13
CA ILE A 1 -3.61 10.89 9.73
C ILE A 1 -3.77 12.22 10.47
N SER A 2 -3.16 12.38 11.65
CA SER A 2 -3.19 13.67 12.35
C SER A 2 -2.31 14.68 11.61
N LEU A 3 -2.73 15.95 11.54
CA LEU A 3 -1.92 17.04 10.97
C LEU A 3 -0.66 17.35 11.79
N GLY A 4 -0.57 16.84 13.02
CA GLY A 4 0.64 16.90 13.86
C GLY A 4 1.59 15.72 13.65
N ALA A 5 1.30 14.80 12.73
CA ALA A 5 2.16 13.65 12.49
C ALA A 5 3.51 14.08 11.90
N LYS A 6 4.61 13.50 12.40
CA LYS A 6 5.98 13.81 11.94
C LYS A 6 6.18 13.55 10.45
N VAL A 7 5.50 12.55 9.87
CA VAL A 7 5.55 12.30 8.42
C VAL A 7 5.05 13.49 7.58
N LEU A 8 4.31 14.43 8.18
CA LEU A 8 3.80 15.63 7.52
C LEU A 8 4.59 16.90 7.89
N SER A 9 5.81 16.79 8.45
CA SER A 9 6.64 17.95 8.78
C SER A 9 7.62 18.36 7.67
N ASP A 10 8.14 17.42 6.88
CA ASP A 10 9.38 17.64 6.12
C ASP A 10 9.19 17.69 4.58
N ALA A 11 8.05 18.15 4.05
CA ALA A 11 7.75 18.34 2.62
C ALA A 11 7.96 17.12 1.67
N ASN A 12 8.44 15.99 2.16
CA ASN A 12 8.73 14.78 1.39
C ASN A 12 7.52 13.82 1.30
N ALA A 13 6.32 14.33 1.56
CA ALA A 13 5.09 13.54 1.56
C ALA A 13 4.13 14.03 0.47
N ILE A 14 3.54 13.07 -0.23
CA ILE A 14 2.43 13.29 -1.16
C ILE A 14 1.22 12.51 -0.63
N ILE A 15 0.06 13.17 -0.59
CA ILE A 15 -1.19 12.52 -0.21
C ILE A 15 -1.96 12.14 -1.47
N ILE A 16 -2.16 10.85 -1.66
CA ILE A 16 -3.02 10.31 -2.72
C ILE A 16 -4.40 9.98 -2.13
N CYS A 17 -5.45 10.41 -2.81
CA CYS A 17 -6.82 10.12 -2.43
C CYS A 17 -7.69 9.86 -3.67
N ALA A 18 -8.91 9.37 -3.44
CA ALA A 18 -9.87 9.11 -4.51
C ALA A 18 -10.81 10.30 -4.69
N ASN A 19 -12.01 10.20 -4.11
CA ASN A 19 -13.04 11.22 -4.10
C ASN A 19 -13.34 11.68 -2.66
N PRO A 20 -12.45 12.46 -2.03
CA PRO A 20 -12.79 13.10 -0.76
C PRO A 20 -13.92 14.10 -0.95
N GLU A 21 -14.65 14.39 0.13
CA GLU A 21 -15.66 15.45 0.13
C GLU A 21 -14.99 16.81 -0.21
N PRO A 22 -15.60 17.65 -1.08
CA PRO A 22 -14.96 18.87 -1.58
C PRO A 22 -14.49 19.85 -0.50
N SER A 23 -15.30 20.12 0.54
CA SER A 23 -14.93 21.04 1.61
C SER A 23 -13.77 20.51 2.45
N HIS A 24 -13.75 19.20 2.70
CA HIS A 24 -12.66 18.51 3.38
C HIS A 24 -11.36 18.62 2.55
N LEU A 25 -11.43 18.36 1.25
CA LEU A 25 -10.27 18.44 0.36
C LEU A 25 -9.68 19.85 0.34
N GLN A 26 -10.52 20.87 0.21
CA GLN A 26 -10.08 22.27 0.22
C GLN A 26 -9.40 22.63 1.55
N ARG A 27 -9.99 22.20 2.67
CA ARG A 27 -9.42 22.41 4.00
C ARG A 27 -8.03 21.77 4.13
N ILE A 28 -7.91 20.49 3.76
CA ILE A 28 -6.64 19.75 3.87
C ILE A 28 -5.58 20.34 2.92
N LYS A 29 -5.93 20.67 1.67
CA LYS A 29 -5.01 21.35 0.75
C LYS A 29 -4.49 22.66 1.34
N LYS A 30 -5.36 23.47 1.94
CA LYS A 30 -4.98 24.73 2.57
C LYS A 30 -4.04 24.52 3.77
N GLU A 31 -4.35 23.56 4.64
CA GLU A 31 -3.56 23.26 5.84
C GLU A 31 -2.17 22.69 5.51
N LEU A 32 -2.04 21.99 4.37
CA LEU A 32 -0.81 21.34 3.94
C LEU A 32 0.00 22.16 2.92
N ALA A 33 -0.59 23.16 2.27
CA ALA A 33 0.09 23.99 1.27
C ALA A 33 1.37 24.64 1.80
N GLY A 34 1.35 25.15 3.04
CA GLY A 34 2.52 25.76 3.67
C GLY A 34 3.62 24.77 4.05
N ARG A 35 3.41 23.46 3.86
CA ARG A 35 4.34 22.38 4.21
C ARG A 35 4.93 21.69 2.98
N GLY A 36 4.65 22.18 1.78
CA GLY A 36 5.10 21.56 0.53
C GLY A 36 4.45 20.20 0.23
N ILE A 37 3.37 19.83 0.92
CA ILE A 37 2.70 18.53 0.76
C ILE A 37 1.57 18.66 -0.25
N GLU A 38 1.70 17.92 -1.36
CA GLU A 38 0.68 17.86 -2.41
C GLU A 38 -0.45 16.90 -2.05
N VAL A 39 -1.68 17.24 -2.47
CA VAL A 39 -2.84 16.36 -2.35
C VAL A 39 -3.42 16.09 -3.72
N ILE A 40 -3.32 14.84 -4.16
CA ILE A 40 -3.59 14.42 -5.53
C ILE A 40 -4.75 13.41 -5.53
N GLN A 41 -5.68 13.62 -6.45
CA GLN A 41 -6.86 12.79 -6.61
C GLN A 41 -6.67 11.84 -7.79
N ILE A 42 -6.73 10.53 -7.52
CA ILE A 42 -6.61 9.47 -8.53
C ILE A 42 -7.76 8.46 -8.31
N PRO A 43 -9.02 8.84 -8.55
CA PRO A 43 -10.15 7.94 -8.34
C PRO A 43 -10.30 6.91 -9.48
N ASN A 44 -10.71 5.70 -9.12
CA ASN A 44 -11.30 4.73 -10.03
C ASN A 44 -12.82 4.89 -10.10
N ALA A 45 -13.47 4.14 -11.00
CA ALA A 45 -14.92 4.15 -11.18
C ALA A 45 -15.73 3.75 -9.92
N LYS A 46 -15.09 3.12 -8.93
CA LYS A 46 -15.71 2.72 -7.65
C LYS A 46 -15.48 3.73 -6.52
N GLY A 47 -14.92 4.91 -6.82
CA GLY A 47 -14.61 5.95 -5.84
C GLY A 47 -13.49 5.58 -4.86
N LYS A 48 -12.65 4.59 -5.21
CA LYS A 48 -11.40 4.25 -4.50
C LYS A 48 -10.21 4.76 -5.30
N VAL A 49 -9.01 4.68 -4.74
CA VAL A 49 -7.79 5.05 -5.48
C VAL A 49 -7.62 4.02 -6.60
N ASP A 50 -7.38 4.49 -7.82
CA ASP A 50 -6.98 3.66 -8.95
C ASP A 50 -5.50 3.31 -8.79
N LEU A 51 -5.20 2.09 -8.34
CA LEU A 51 -3.83 1.69 -8.00
C LEU A 51 -2.95 1.61 -9.26
N PRO A 52 -3.38 0.99 -10.38
CA PRO A 52 -2.62 1.02 -11.63
C PRO A 52 -2.29 2.45 -12.10
N LYS A 53 -3.28 3.36 -12.05
CA LYS A 53 -3.05 4.76 -12.42
C LYS A 53 -2.13 5.47 -11.44
N LEU A 54 -2.20 5.16 -10.15
CA LEU A 54 -1.26 5.68 -9.15
C LEU A 54 0.18 5.26 -9.48
N PHE A 55 0.46 3.98 -9.70
CA PHE A 55 1.83 3.55 -10.04
C PHE A 55 2.30 4.14 -11.37
N SER A 56 1.41 4.25 -12.37
CA SER A 56 1.73 4.94 -13.63
C SER A 56 2.10 6.41 -13.41
N TYR A 57 1.39 7.09 -12.51
CA TYR A 57 1.66 8.47 -12.12
C TYR A 57 3.00 8.60 -11.38
N LEU A 58 3.30 7.72 -10.41
CA LEU A 58 4.57 7.71 -9.70
C LEU A 58 5.76 7.51 -10.65
N ALA A 59 5.62 6.62 -11.62
CA ALA A 59 6.67 6.38 -12.61
C ALA A 59 6.87 7.59 -13.56
N LYS A 60 5.79 8.15 -14.11
CA LYS A 60 5.89 9.19 -15.16
C LYS A 60 6.11 10.59 -14.62
N GLU A 61 5.43 10.94 -13.54
CA GLU A 61 5.39 12.33 -13.03
C GLU A 61 6.33 12.53 -11.83
N ARG A 62 6.83 11.44 -11.25
CA ARG A 62 7.74 11.48 -10.09
C ARG A 62 9.03 10.69 -10.31
N GLU A 63 9.19 10.02 -11.45
CA GLU A 63 10.37 9.22 -11.81
C GLU A 63 10.70 8.13 -10.77
N ILE A 64 9.68 7.64 -10.07
CA ILE A 64 9.83 6.59 -9.05
C ILE A 64 9.72 5.23 -9.73
N ASN A 65 10.86 4.53 -9.77
CA ASN A 65 10.97 3.22 -10.42
C ASN A 65 10.59 2.06 -9.48
N GLU A 66 10.86 2.21 -8.18
CA GLU A 66 10.62 1.19 -7.17
C GLU A 66 9.83 1.78 -6.02
N VAL A 67 8.78 1.07 -5.60
CA VAL A 67 7.91 1.49 -4.49
C VAL A 67 7.84 0.37 -3.47
N HIS A 68 8.29 0.66 -2.25
CA HIS A 68 8.04 -0.19 -1.11
C HIS A 68 6.68 0.18 -0.49
N VAL A 69 5.79 -0.79 -0.32
CA VAL A 69 4.46 -0.55 0.25
C VAL A 69 4.32 -1.23 1.60
N GLU A 70 4.12 -0.41 2.64
CA GLU A 70 3.69 -0.87 3.96
C GLU A 70 2.23 -0.47 4.19
N ALA A 71 1.35 -1.46 4.29
CA ALA A 71 -0.06 -1.20 4.49
C ALA A 71 -0.79 -2.31 5.24
N GLY A 72 -2.02 -2.01 5.65
CA GLY A 72 -2.91 -2.98 6.29
C GLY A 72 -3.57 -3.95 5.30
N TYR A 73 -4.17 -4.99 5.86
CA TYR A 73 -4.75 -6.15 5.15
C TYR A 73 -5.63 -5.82 3.93
N LYS A 74 -6.41 -4.73 3.98
CA LYS A 74 -7.29 -4.30 2.87
C LYS A 74 -6.51 -3.81 1.66
N LEU A 75 -5.51 -2.93 1.87
CA LEU A 75 -4.76 -2.34 0.77
C LEU A 75 -3.81 -3.37 0.16
N ASN A 76 -3.18 -4.22 0.98
CA ASN A 76 -2.41 -5.37 0.49
C ASN A 76 -3.27 -6.25 -0.44
N GLY A 77 -4.52 -6.52 -0.05
CA GLY A 77 -5.46 -7.27 -0.89
C GLY A 77 -5.82 -6.57 -2.19
N SER A 78 -6.02 -5.25 -2.17
CA SER A 78 -6.29 -4.49 -3.40
C SER A 78 -5.08 -4.45 -4.33
N LEU A 79 -3.87 -4.25 -3.82
CA LEU A 79 -2.64 -4.22 -4.62
C LEU A 79 -2.40 -5.56 -5.34
N ILE A 80 -2.56 -6.68 -4.63
CA ILE A 80 -2.40 -8.02 -5.22
C ILE A 80 -3.49 -8.30 -6.26
N ARG A 81 -4.75 -7.97 -5.96
CA ARG A 81 -5.88 -8.17 -6.90
C ARG A 81 -5.76 -7.30 -8.16
N GLU A 82 -5.25 -6.08 -8.03
CA GLU A 82 -5.07 -5.15 -9.16
C GLU A 82 -3.76 -5.39 -9.91
N GLY A 83 -2.96 -6.38 -9.50
CA GLY A 83 -1.73 -6.77 -10.19
C GLY A 83 -0.60 -5.76 -10.03
N CYS A 84 -0.59 -5.01 -8.94
CA CYS A 84 0.40 -3.97 -8.66
C CYS A 84 1.54 -4.43 -7.72
N VAL A 85 1.76 -5.74 -7.60
CA VAL A 85 2.78 -6.32 -6.70
C VAL A 85 3.59 -7.35 -7.47
N ASP A 86 4.89 -7.10 -7.56
CA ASP A 86 5.85 -7.99 -8.20
C ASP A 86 6.63 -8.86 -7.18
N GLU A 87 6.87 -8.31 -5.98
CA GLU A 87 7.60 -8.94 -4.89
C GLU A 87 6.86 -8.78 -3.55
N LEU A 88 6.82 -9.86 -2.76
CA LEU A 88 6.43 -9.84 -1.36
C LEU A 88 7.67 -9.90 -0.47
N LEU A 89 7.75 -8.98 0.48
CA LEU A 89 8.70 -9.03 1.59
C LEU A 89 7.92 -9.30 2.89
N ILE A 90 8.07 -10.49 3.45
CA ILE A 90 7.30 -10.97 4.60
C ILE A 90 8.23 -11.11 5.80
N TYR A 91 7.82 -10.57 6.94
CA TYR A 91 8.45 -10.78 8.24
C TYR A 91 7.49 -11.55 9.15
N GLN A 92 7.91 -12.72 9.61
CA GLN A 92 7.13 -13.59 10.46
C GLN A 92 7.82 -13.79 11.80
N ALA A 93 7.24 -13.20 12.85
CA ALA A 93 7.67 -13.38 14.23
C ALA A 93 7.14 -14.70 14.81
N PRO A 94 7.89 -15.35 15.73
CA PRO A 94 7.47 -16.58 16.38
C PRO A 94 6.49 -16.33 17.55
N CYS A 95 5.36 -15.65 17.28
CA CYS A 95 4.35 -15.32 18.29
C CYS A 95 2.93 -15.71 17.86
N LEU A 96 2.05 -15.91 18.85
CA LEU A 96 0.65 -16.31 18.66
C LEU A 96 -0.28 -15.18 19.11
N LEU A 97 -1.14 -14.70 18.21
CA LEU A 97 -1.98 -13.50 18.42
C LEU A 97 -3.49 -13.77 18.46
N GLY A 98 -3.93 -15.03 18.36
CA GLY A 98 -5.36 -15.37 18.26
C GLY A 98 -5.94 -15.13 16.87
N GLU A 99 -7.23 -14.81 16.78
CA GLU A 99 -7.98 -14.75 15.51
C GLU A 99 -7.45 -13.68 14.54
N GLY A 100 -7.02 -12.52 15.05
CA GLY A 100 -6.24 -11.51 14.32
C GLY A 100 -6.83 -11.04 12.97
N LEU A 101 -6.06 -10.17 12.28
CA LEU A 101 -6.27 -9.89 10.86
C LEU A 101 -5.15 -10.57 10.08
N GLY A 102 -5.47 -11.22 8.96
CA GLY A 102 -4.46 -11.76 8.05
C GLY A 102 -3.63 -10.67 7.36
N MET A 103 -2.51 -11.08 6.76
CA MET A 103 -1.61 -10.18 6.01
C MET A 103 -2.28 -9.55 4.78
N VAL A 104 -3.18 -10.28 4.12
CA VAL A 104 -3.80 -9.91 2.85
C VAL A 104 -5.28 -10.31 2.84
N ASN A 105 -6.15 -9.39 2.42
CA ASN A 105 -7.56 -9.68 2.16
C ASN A 105 -7.76 -10.34 0.78
N ILE A 106 -7.45 -11.63 0.65
CA ILE A 106 -7.77 -12.45 -0.53
C ILE A 106 -8.97 -13.35 -0.24
N GLY A 107 -9.95 -13.37 -1.15
CA GLY A 107 -11.06 -14.32 -1.10
C GLY A 107 -12.41 -13.79 -0.62
N PRO A 108 -13.37 -14.70 -0.32
CA PRO A 108 -13.15 -16.15 -0.17
C PRO A 108 -12.75 -16.83 -1.48
N LEU A 109 -11.82 -17.78 -1.40
CA LEU A 109 -11.49 -18.68 -2.51
C LEU A 109 -12.40 -19.91 -2.38
N GLN A 110 -13.11 -20.25 -3.45
CA GLN A 110 -14.01 -21.40 -3.50
C GLN A 110 -13.25 -22.69 -3.78
N GLU A 111 -12.13 -22.59 -4.50
CA GLU A 111 -11.31 -23.72 -4.92
C GLU A 111 -9.81 -23.42 -4.74
N LEU A 112 -9.02 -24.45 -4.42
CA LEU A 112 -7.55 -24.32 -4.30
C LEU A 112 -6.85 -23.98 -5.62
N SER A 113 -7.53 -24.15 -6.76
CA SER A 113 -7.10 -23.71 -8.09
C SER A 113 -7.03 -22.18 -8.20
N GLN A 114 -7.80 -21.46 -7.38
CA GLN A 114 -7.88 -19.99 -7.37
C GLN A 114 -6.78 -19.33 -6.51
N ARG A 115 -5.86 -20.12 -5.96
CA ARG A 115 -4.79 -19.59 -5.09
C ARG A 115 -3.85 -18.67 -5.87
N ASP A 116 -3.44 -17.56 -5.25
CA ASP A 116 -2.36 -16.72 -5.75
C ASP A 116 -1.02 -17.34 -5.35
N SER A 117 -0.21 -17.74 -6.34
CA SER A 117 1.01 -18.54 -6.13
C SER A 117 2.26 -17.68 -6.25
N TRP A 118 3.12 -17.76 -5.23
CA TRP A 118 4.38 -17.03 -5.17
C TRP A 118 5.56 -18.00 -5.14
N ARG A 119 6.73 -17.54 -5.58
CA ARG A 119 7.98 -18.31 -5.54
C ARG A 119 8.94 -17.64 -4.57
N ILE A 120 9.26 -18.32 -3.48
CA ILE A 120 10.32 -17.86 -2.56
C ILE A 120 11.64 -17.84 -3.33
N VAL A 121 12.32 -16.70 -3.29
CA VAL A 121 13.63 -16.49 -3.91
C VAL A 121 14.73 -16.30 -2.86
N GLU A 122 14.37 -15.89 -1.65
CA GLU A 122 15.29 -15.69 -0.53
C GLU A 122 14.55 -15.91 0.79
N HIS A 123 15.22 -16.47 1.79
CA HIS A 123 14.76 -16.46 3.18
C HIS A 123 15.96 -16.39 4.12
N THR A 124 15.80 -15.67 5.23
CA THR A 124 16.82 -15.55 6.28
C THR A 124 16.17 -15.26 7.63
N LEU A 125 16.85 -15.58 8.72
CA LEU A 125 16.49 -15.08 10.04
C LEU A 125 17.03 -13.65 10.24
N ILE A 126 16.26 -12.83 10.95
CA ILE A 126 16.68 -11.52 11.48
C ILE A 126 16.32 -11.53 12.96
N GLY A 127 17.31 -11.78 13.83
CA GLY A 127 17.03 -12.17 15.20
C GLY A 127 16.21 -13.46 15.21
N ASP A 128 15.08 -13.45 15.89
CA ASP A 128 14.16 -14.60 15.98
C ASP A 128 13.08 -14.62 14.87
N ASP A 129 13.02 -13.57 14.04
CA ASP A 129 12.00 -13.43 13.00
C ASP A 129 12.47 -14.01 11.66
N LEU A 130 11.56 -14.66 10.93
CA LEU A 130 11.80 -15.14 9.58
C LEU A 130 11.47 -14.06 8.55
N ARG A 131 12.45 -13.66 7.74
CA ARG A 131 12.28 -12.82 6.56
C ARG A 131 12.20 -13.68 5.31
N ILE A 132 11.16 -13.49 4.49
CA ILE A 132 10.96 -14.18 3.21
C ILE A 132 10.80 -13.15 2.10
N ARG A 133 11.52 -13.34 0.99
CA ARG A 133 11.24 -12.66 -0.28
C ARG A 133 10.63 -13.63 -1.26
N ALA A 134 9.52 -13.25 -1.86
CA ALA A 134 8.83 -14.08 -2.85
C ALA A 134 8.42 -13.26 -4.07
N LEU A 135 8.70 -13.78 -5.27
CA LEU A 135 8.28 -13.18 -6.53
C LEU A 135 6.97 -13.81 -7.02
N ARG A 136 6.17 -13.02 -7.73
CA ARG A 136 4.96 -13.55 -8.37
C ARG A 136 5.33 -14.58 -9.43
N ARG A 137 4.54 -15.65 -9.55
CA ARG A 137 4.72 -16.69 -10.59
C ARG A 137 4.07 -16.31 -11.92
#